data_AF-A0A951WBH3-F1
#
_entry.id   AF-A0A951WBH3-F1
#
_cell.length_a   1.000
_cell.length_b   1.000
_cell.length_c   1.000
_cell.angle_alpha   90.00
_cell.angle_beta   90.00
_cell.angle_gamma   90.00
#
_symmetry.space_group_name_H-M   'P 1'
#
loop_
_entity.id
_entity.type
_entity.pdbx_description
1 polymer ?
#
loop_
_entity_poly.entity_id
_entity_poly.type
_entity_poly.pdbx_seq_one_letter_code
_entity_poly.pdbx_strand_id
1 'polypeptide(L)'
;MKPLFSILTILFLFGISNAQKADHFSKAEKQLIKTNRTEMMRVYNLSNPADSIVLKSVSKPIRPKDKLTKLLAERMLMSVNDPDNKGVGIAAPQVGINRRM
;
A
#
# COMPACT_ATOMS: atom_id res chain seq x y z
N MET A 1 -37.01 24.40 -23.81
CA MET A 1 -35.66 23.82 -24.03
C MET A 1 -34.70 23.94 -22.83
N LYS A 2 -35.08 24.56 -21.69
CA LYS A 2 -34.19 24.77 -20.53
C LYS A 2 -34.14 23.65 -19.46
N PRO A 3 -35.14 22.76 -19.26
CA PRO A 3 -35.07 21.80 -18.14
C PRO A 3 -34.18 20.59 -18.46
N LEU A 4 -34.03 20.24 -19.75
CA LEU A 4 -33.25 19.07 -20.17
C LEU A 4 -31.74 19.27 -19.98
N PHE A 5 -31.24 20.49 -20.20
CA PHE A 5 -29.84 20.84 -19.92
C PHE A 5 -29.56 20.90 -18.41
N SER A 6 -30.56 21.27 -17.59
CA SER A 6 -30.41 21.38 -16.14
C SER A 6 -30.32 20.01 -15.44
N ILE A 7 -30.97 18.98 -15.98
CA ILE A 7 -30.89 17.61 -15.45
C ILE A 7 -29.53 16.96 -15.74
N LEU A 8 -28.94 17.23 -16.90
CA LEU A 8 -27.63 16.69 -17.30
C LEU A 8 -26.48 17.23 -16.44
N THR A 9 -26.58 18.49 -15.99
CA THR A 9 -25.59 19.12 -15.10
C THR A 9 -25.64 18.57 -13.66
N ILE A 10 -26.83 18.15 -13.19
CA ILE A 10 -27.00 17.56 -11.84
C ILE A 10 -26.40 16.16 -11.77
N LEU A 11 -26.41 15.39 -12.86
CA LEU A 11 -25.83 14.04 -12.93
C LEU A 11 -24.29 14.05 -12.90
N PHE A 12 -23.65 15.14 -13.34
CA PHE A 12 -22.20 15.29 -13.35
C PHE A 12 -21.61 15.73 -11.99
N LEU A 13 -22.44 16.28 -11.09
CA LEU A 13 -22.02 16.77 -9.76
C LEU A 13 -22.04 15.69 -8.66
N PHE A 14 -22.63 14.52 -8.91
CA PHE A 14 -22.51 13.35 -8.04
C PHE A 14 -21.24 12.55 -8.37
N GLY A 15 -20.09 13.21 -8.30
CA GLY A 15 -18.79 12.52 -8.25
C GLY A 15 -18.74 11.68 -6.97
N ILE A 16 -18.99 10.36 -7.10
CA ILE A 16 -18.97 9.42 -5.97
C ILE A 16 -17.56 9.37 -5.40
N SER A 17 -17.34 10.13 -4.33
CA SER A 17 -16.11 10.11 -3.55
C SER A 17 -16.09 8.84 -2.70
N ASN A 18 -15.68 7.71 -3.29
CA ASN A 18 -15.46 6.47 -2.56
C ASN A 18 -14.17 6.57 -1.73
N ALA A 19 -14.24 7.24 -0.58
CA ALA A 19 -13.18 7.19 0.42
C ALA A 19 -13.09 5.76 0.97
N GLN A 20 -12.08 5.00 0.51
CA GLN A 20 -11.85 3.64 0.97
C GLN A 20 -11.46 3.65 2.45
N LYS A 21 -12.22 2.93 3.29
CA LYS A 21 -11.92 2.80 4.72
C LYS A 21 -10.60 2.03 4.92
N ALA A 22 -9.87 2.42 5.97
CA ALA A 22 -8.65 1.75 6.39
C ALA A 22 -8.91 0.27 6.74
N ASP A 23 -8.15 -0.63 6.11
CA ASP A 23 -8.37 -2.07 6.21
C ASP A 23 -7.30 -2.73 7.11
N HIS A 24 -7.63 -3.87 7.70
CA HIS A 24 -6.71 -4.63 8.54
C HIS A 24 -5.71 -5.41 7.67
N PHE A 25 -4.47 -5.55 8.16
CA PHE A 25 -3.52 -6.50 7.58
C PHE A 25 -4.10 -7.93 7.57
N SER A 26 -3.88 -8.63 6.45
CA SER A 26 -4.16 -10.06 6.30
C SER A 26 -3.27 -10.89 7.22
N LYS A 27 -3.61 -12.17 7.41
CA LYS A 27 -2.79 -13.09 8.21
C LYS A 27 -1.37 -13.22 7.65
N ALA A 28 -1.22 -13.29 6.32
CA ALA A 28 0.07 -13.36 5.65
C ALA A 28 0.90 -12.09 5.84
N GLU A 29 0.30 -10.91 5.65
CA GLU A 29 0.99 -9.62 5.90
C GLU A 29 1.42 -9.50 7.37
N LYS A 30 0.56 -9.88 8.31
CA LYS A 30 0.89 -9.87 9.75
C LYS A 30 2.07 -10.78 10.05
N GLN A 31 2.11 -11.96 9.44
CA GLN A 31 3.23 -12.89 9.60
C GLN A 31 4.51 -12.27 9.04
N LEU A 32 4.48 -11.77 7.80
CA LEU A 32 5.64 -11.18 7.15
C LEU A 32 6.21 -9.99 7.93
N ILE A 33 5.33 -9.12 8.45
CA ILE A 33 5.72 -7.97 9.29
C ILE A 33 6.36 -8.42 10.62
N LYS A 34 5.94 -9.55 11.18
CA LYS A 34 6.40 -10.04 12.49
C LYS A 34 7.62 -10.96 12.41
N THR A 35 7.85 -11.64 11.30
CA THR A 35 9.03 -12.48 11.11
C THR A 35 10.28 -11.60 11.08
N ASN A 36 11.30 -11.94 11.88
CA ASN A 36 12.59 -11.25 11.95
C ASN A 36 12.44 -9.72 12.09
N ARG A 37 11.85 -9.31 13.22
CA ARG A 37 11.42 -7.91 13.47
C ARG A 37 12.55 -6.89 13.41
N THR A 38 13.78 -7.31 13.63
CA THR A 38 15.00 -6.49 13.69
C THR A 38 15.80 -6.52 12.39
N GLU A 39 15.28 -7.17 11.35
CA GLU A 39 15.94 -7.28 10.04
C GLU A 39 15.18 -6.48 8.99
N MET A 40 15.91 -6.06 7.95
CA MET A 40 15.33 -5.51 6.73
C MET A 40 14.35 -6.49 6.09
N MET A 41 13.45 -5.96 5.27
CA MET A 41 12.53 -6.75 4.48
C MET A 41 13.17 -7.05 3.13
N ARG A 42 12.90 -8.26 2.60
CA ARG A 42 13.25 -8.57 1.22
C ARG A 42 12.53 -7.62 0.27
N VAL A 43 13.28 -6.96 -0.61
CA VAL A 43 12.73 -6.14 -1.69
C VAL A 43 12.28 -7.04 -2.84
N TYR A 44 11.05 -6.83 -3.30
CA TYR A 44 10.39 -7.61 -4.34
C TYR A 44 10.89 -7.16 -5.72
N ASN A 45 11.04 -8.10 -6.65
CA ASN A 45 11.56 -7.85 -7.99
C ASN A 45 10.49 -8.19 -9.05
N LEU A 46 10.26 -7.31 -10.02
CA LEU A 46 9.28 -7.51 -11.10
C LEU A 46 9.53 -8.77 -11.94
N SER A 47 10.79 -9.22 -12.03
CA SER A 47 11.21 -10.42 -12.75
C SER A 47 10.77 -11.71 -12.05
N ASN A 48 10.49 -11.66 -10.73
CA ASN A 48 9.93 -12.78 -10.01
C ASN A 48 8.39 -12.79 -10.20
N PRO A 49 7.80 -13.87 -10.75
CA PRO A 49 6.37 -13.92 -11.02
C PRO A 49 5.48 -13.73 -9.79
N ALA A 50 5.87 -14.28 -8.62
CA ALA A 50 5.10 -14.17 -7.39
C ALA A 50 5.13 -12.73 -6.84
N ASP A 51 6.29 -12.08 -6.89
CA ASP A 51 6.45 -10.69 -6.47
C ASP A 51 5.64 -9.74 -7.36
N SER A 52 5.65 -10.00 -8.67
CA SER A 52 4.94 -9.22 -9.69
C SER A 52 3.45 -9.08 -9.38
N ILE A 53 2.84 -10.12 -8.80
CA ILE A 53 1.41 -10.10 -8.41
C ILE A 53 1.16 -8.99 -7.38
N VAL A 54 1.99 -8.89 -6.34
CA VAL A 54 1.84 -7.85 -5.31
C VAL A 54 2.19 -6.48 -5.87
N LEU A 55 3.31 -6.36 -6.59
CA LEU A 55 3.81 -5.10 -7.15
C LEU A 55 2.84 -4.44 -8.14
N LYS A 56 2.04 -5.24 -8.86
CA LYS A 56 1.05 -4.74 -9.84
C LYS A 56 -0.35 -4.56 -9.24
N SER A 57 -0.58 -5.01 -8.01
CA SER A 57 -1.90 -4.93 -7.39
C SER A 57 -2.20 -3.53 -6.82
N VAL A 58 -3.49 -3.16 -6.79
CA VAL A 58 -3.91 -1.90 -6.18
C VAL A 58 -3.82 -1.99 -4.67
N SER A 59 -2.98 -1.14 -4.07
CA SER A 59 -2.80 -1.06 -2.62
C SER A 59 -4.05 -0.65 -1.86
N LYS A 60 -4.36 -1.40 -0.81
CA LYS A 60 -5.44 -1.11 0.13
C LYS A 60 -5.02 -0.02 1.13
N PRO A 61 -5.94 0.82 1.62
CA PRO A 61 -5.60 1.81 2.65
C PRO A 61 -5.07 1.14 3.93
N ILE A 62 -4.02 1.71 4.52
CA ILE A 62 -3.42 1.26 5.78
C ILE A 62 -4.10 1.90 6.99
N ARG A 63 -4.03 1.24 8.15
CA ARG A 63 -4.42 1.81 9.44
C ARG A 63 -3.20 2.42 10.12
N PRO A 64 -3.06 3.77 10.17
CA PRO A 64 -1.86 4.40 10.72
C PRO A 64 -1.66 4.13 12.23
N LYS A 65 -2.75 3.88 12.96
CA LYS A 65 -2.72 3.60 14.41
C LYS A 65 -2.57 2.11 14.76
N ASP A 66 -2.45 1.21 13.78
CA ASP A 66 -2.19 -0.20 14.05
C ASP A 66 -0.74 -0.38 14.56
N LYS A 67 -0.54 -1.19 15.61
CA LYS A 67 0.78 -1.45 16.20
C LYS A 67 1.78 -2.02 15.19
N LEU A 68 1.31 -2.77 14.19
CA LEU A 68 2.16 -3.35 13.15
C LEU A 68 2.59 -2.33 12.09
N THR A 69 1.86 -1.21 11.94
CA THR A 69 2.23 -0.15 10.99
C THR A 69 3.56 0.51 11.36
N LYS A 70 3.80 0.76 12.66
CA LYS A 70 5.09 1.29 13.13
C LYS A 70 6.23 0.33 12.83
N LEU A 71 6.05 -0.94 13.15
CA LEU A 71 7.06 -1.98 12.89
C LEU A 71 7.35 -2.11 11.39
N LEU A 72 6.32 -2.05 10.54
CA LEU A 72 6.49 -2.05 9.10
C LEU A 72 7.34 -0.84 8.64
N ALA A 73 7.08 0.36 9.17
CA ALA A 73 7.86 1.56 8.86
C ALA A 73 9.35 1.39 9.20
N GLU A 74 9.63 0.91 10.41
CA GLU A 74 10.99 0.69 10.91
C GLU A 74 11.75 -0.29 10.01
N ARG A 75 11.10 -1.38 9.59
CA ARG A 75 11.71 -2.39 8.72
C ARG A 75 11.86 -1.93 7.27
N MET A 76 10.90 -1.18 6.75
CA MET A 76 11.03 -0.52 5.46
C MET A 76 12.18 0.49 5.47
N LEU A 77 12.37 1.24 6.55
CA LEU A 77 13.50 2.16 6.73
C LEU A 77 14.84 1.42 6.76
N MET A 78 14.92 0.24 7.39
CA MET A 78 16.12 -0.59 7.30
C MET A 78 16.38 -1.05 5.86
N SER A 79 15.33 -1.40 5.12
CA SER A 79 15.43 -1.91 3.73
C SER A 79 15.88 -0.83 2.75
N VAL A 80 15.39 0.40 2.88
CA VAL A 80 15.80 1.52 2.00
C VAL A 80 17.22 2.01 2.32
N ASN A 81 17.71 1.76 3.53
CA ASN A 81 19.07 2.10 3.95
C ASN A 81 20.06 0.93 3.81
N ASP A 82 19.67 -0.16 3.14
CA ASP A 82 20.57 -1.27 2.83
C ASP A 82 21.86 -0.73 2.18
N PRO A 83 23.06 -0.96 2.77
CA PRO A 83 24.31 -0.48 2.21
C PRO A 83 24.58 -0.96 0.78
N ASP A 84 24.13 -2.17 0.45
CA ASP A 84 24.36 -2.77 -0.86
C ASP A 84 23.37 -2.24 -1.91
N ASN A 85 22.20 -1.74 -1.48
CA ASN A 85 21.11 -1.30 -2.35
C ASN A 85 20.41 -0.04 -1.82
N LYS A 86 21.18 1.02 -1.57
CA LYS A 86 20.66 2.24 -0.96
C LYS A 86 19.61 2.93 -1.83
N GLY A 87 18.47 3.25 -1.23
CA GLY A 87 17.37 3.99 -1.86
C GLY A 87 17.09 5.35 -1.22
N VAL A 88 16.18 6.11 -1.83
CA VAL A 88 15.69 7.40 -1.30
C VAL A 88 14.24 7.33 -0.79
N GLY A 89 13.58 6.20 -1.02
CA GLY A 89 12.21 5.92 -0.61
C GLY A 89 11.86 4.47 -0.93
N ILE A 90 10.86 3.93 -0.24
CA ILE A 90 10.36 2.58 -0.46
C ILE A 90 8.86 2.53 -0.14
N ALA A 91 8.09 1.81 -0.96
CA ALA A 91 6.66 1.62 -0.76
C ALA A 91 6.36 0.23 -0.18
N ALA A 92 5.32 0.09 0.63
CA ALA A 92 4.98 -1.18 1.28
C ALA A 92 4.81 -2.37 0.30
N PRO A 93 4.25 -2.21 -0.92
CA PRO A 93 4.18 -3.32 -1.88
C PRO A 93 5.55 -3.84 -2.32
N GLN A 94 6.59 -2.99 -2.32
CA GLN A 94 7.96 -3.39 -2.65
C GLN A 94 8.57 -4.34 -1.62
N VAL A 95 7.95 -4.47 -0.45
CA VAL A 95 8.36 -5.44 0.59
C VAL A 95 7.29 -6.52 0.81
N GLY A 96 6.36 -6.68 -0.13
CA GLY A 96 5.32 -7.71 -0.08
C GLY A 96 4.08 -7.35 0.74
N ILE A 97 3.95 -6.10 1.18
CA ILE A 97 2.79 -5.63 1.95
C ILE A 97 1.89 -4.77 1.07
N ASN A 98 0.74 -5.30 0.68
CA ASN A 98 -0.17 -4.63 -0.27
C ASN A 98 -1.01 -3.52 0.39
N ARG A 99 -0.34 -2.49 0.90
CA ARG A 99 -0.93 -1.36 1.62
C ARG A 99 -0.40 -0.03 1.10
N ARG A 100 -1.17 1.04 1.29
CA ARG A 100 -0.78 2.42 0.95
C ARG A 100 0.08 2.99 2.05
N MET A 101 1.38 2.82 1.92
CA MET A 101 2.42 3.31 2.81
C MET A 101 3.73 3.41 2.06
#